data_AF-A0AAJ3D561-F1
#
_entry.id   AF-A0AAJ3D561-F1
#
_cell.length_a   1.000
_cell.length_b   1.000
_cell.length_c   1.000
_cell.angle_alpha   90.00
_cell.angle_beta   90.00
_cell.angle_gamma   90.00
#
_symmetry.space_group_name_H-M   'P 1'
#
loop_
_entity.id
_entity.type
_entity.pdbx_description
1 polymer ?
#
loop_
_entity_poly.entity_id
_entity_poly.type
_entity_poly.pdbx_seq_one_letter_code
_entity_poly.pdbx_strand_id
1 'polypeptide(L)'
;MVVLGSCAAWPLITAAAGDGRPEGMLLAVLAVAAGYAAGRIGGALLPVAAPCAGALAGIALTVSVPHLAPGPQITAPLGHAGATTAMVILSAGAACCAAWAASAPALRSAMRLLAAGIAVTAAVLGSVTGCVAAALVLAGSLAAGRVRRRGVALAGLGVITAGAAGLTWAVAGGAVPEGFAASLEGRLTPHRVALWQDALGLARTHAGLGVGPGRFGELSAASLGSPASDGKPHSAPLQLAAEQGVVGVVLLAAVFGWLLYALWRSPRPTPVALTAAAALTALAAVATLGNALSFTAVAVGTGYLAGLATSRPYALDTARRAVEVRGGAVR
;
A
#
# COMPACT_ATOMS: atom_id res chain seq x y z
N MET A 1 14.03 11.76 0.13
CA MET A 1 15.18 11.42 0.98
C MET A 1 14.94 11.83 2.42
N VAL A 2 14.61 13.09 2.73
CA VAL A 2 14.30 13.53 4.12
C VAL A 2 13.24 12.67 4.80
N VAL A 3 12.08 12.46 4.18
CA VAL A 3 10.98 11.66 4.77
C VAL A 3 11.40 10.22 5.09
N LEU A 4 12.08 9.54 4.16
CA LEU A 4 12.58 8.17 4.40
C LEU A 4 13.65 8.12 5.48
N GLY A 5 14.54 9.12 5.53
CA GLY A 5 15.53 9.27 6.60
C GLY A 5 14.86 9.44 7.96
N SER A 6 13.82 10.27 8.05
CA SER A 6 13.01 10.43 9.27
C SER A 6 12.30 9.12 9.65
N CYS A 7 11.75 8.38 8.69
CA CYS A 7 11.14 7.07 8.92
C CYS A 7 12.14 5.99 9.37
N ALA A 8 13.43 6.12 9.06
CA ALA A 8 14.47 5.22 9.55
C ALA A 8 15.02 5.64 10.92
N ALA A 9 15.17 6.95 11.14
CA ALA A 9 15.69 7.51 12.39
C ALA A 9 14.70 7.35 13.55
N TRP A 10 13.40 7.58 13.32
CA TRP A 10 12.40 7.54 14.38
C TRP A 10 12.28 6.18 15.09
N PRO A 11 12.17 5.03 14.38
CA PRO A 11 12.18 3.71 15.01
C PRO A 11 13.39 3.49 15.93
N LEU A 12 14.58 3.96 15.53
CA LEU A 12 15.80 3.84 16.34
C LEU A 12 15.71 4.68 17.62
N ILE A 13 15.20 5.90 17.53
CA ILE A 13 14.98 6.79 18.69
C ILE A 13 13.98 6.14 19.66
N THR A 14 12.84 5.65 19.14
CA THR A 14 11.82 5.01 19.97
C THR A 14 12.26 3.67 20.55
N ALA A 15 13.10 2.92 19.83
CA ALA A 15 13.68 1.68 20.31
C ALA A 15 14.66 1.93 21.46
N ALA A 16 15.54 2.93 21.33
CA ALA A 16 16.47 3.32 22.38
C ALA A 16 15.76 3.84 23.65
N ALA A 17 14.57 4.43 23.50
CA ALA A 17 13.81 4.96 24.62
C ALA A 17 12.89 3.92 25.31
N GLY A 18 12.53 2.83 24.62
CA GLY A 18 11.49 1.91 25.06
C GLY A 18 11.84 0.44 24.94
N ASP A 19 13.12 0.08 24.85
CA ASP A 19 13.63 -1.29 24.65
C ASP A 19 12.99 -2.02 23.44
N GLY A 20 12.72 -1.25 22.39
CA GLY A 20 12.04 -1.75 21.18
C GLY A 20 12.99 -2.45 20.19
N ARG A 21 12.41 -3.16 19.23
CA ARG A 21 13.08 -3.91 18.16
C ARG A 21 12.81 -3.26 16.79
N PRO A 22 13.69 -2.35 16.31
CA PRO A 22 13.42 -1.53 15.12
C PRO A 22 13.67 -2.27 13.79
N GLU A 23 14.24 -3.48 13.81
CA GLU A 23 14.75 -4.20 12.65
C GLU A 23 13.67 -4.40 11.58
N GLY A 24 12.46 -4.81 12.00
CA GLY A 24 11.34 -5.02 11.08
C GLY A 24 10.94 -3.76 10.32
N MET A 25 10.97 -2.59 10.99
CA MET A 25 10.64 -1.32 10.35
C MET A 25 11.76 -0.82 9.44
N LEU A 26 13.02 -0.99 9.83
CA LEU A 26 14.17 -0.66 8.99
C LEU A 26 14.20 -1.49 7.71
N LEU A 27 13.89 -2.80 7.82
CA LEU A 27 13.74 -3.67 6.66
C LEU A 27 12.59 -3.24 5.76
N ALA A 28 11.46 -2.79 6.32
CA ALA A 28 10.35 -2.26 5.53
C ALA A 28 10.73 -0.97 4.79
N VAL A 29 11.43 -0.04 5.45
CA VAL A 29 11.93 1.20 4.83
C VAL A 29 12.91 0.89 3.70
N LEU A 30 13.85 -0.04 3.93
CA LEU A 30 14.80 -0.50 2.93
C LEU A 30 14.09 -1.15 1.74
N ALA A 31 13.12 -2.02 1.99
CA ALA A 31 12.32 -2.68 0.97
C ALA A 31 11.55 -1.68 0.09
N VAL A 32 10.90 -0.69 0.70
CA VAL A 32 10.21 0.39 -0.04
C VAL A 32 11.22 1.20 -0.87
N ALA A 33 12.37 1.55 -0.32
CA ALA A 33 13.39 2.32 -1.02
C ALA A 33 13.98 1.55 -2.22
N ALA A 34 14.30 0.27 -2.04
CA ALA A 34 14.80 -0.62 -3.09
C ALA A 34 13.75 -0.81 -4.19
N GLY A 35 12.50 -1.09 -3.83
CA GLY A 35 11.39 -1.15 -4.76
C GLY A 35 11.24 0.16 -5.54
N TYR A 36 11.25 1.30 -4.86
CA TYR A 36 11.13 2.62 -5.48
C TYR A 36 12.24 2.91 -6.48
N ALA A 37 13.49 2.58 -6.15
CA ALA A 37 14.62 2.71 -7.05
C ALA A 37 14.46 1.80 -8.28
N ALA A 38 14.16 0.51 -8.08
CA ALA A 38 13.97 -0.46 -9.16
C ALA A 38 12.81 -0.06 -10.10
N GLY A 39 11.69 0.38 -9.53
CA GLY A 39 10.54 0.87 -10.28
C GLY A 39 10.85 2.14 -11.08
N ARG A 40 11.63 3.06 -10.50
CA ARG A 40 12.06 4.26 -11.22
C ARG A 40 12.97 3.95 -12.40
N ILE A 41 13.97 3.10 -12.19
CA ILE A 41 14.95 2.70 -13.22
C ILE A 41 14.23 1.91 -14.33
N GLY A 42 13.50 0.86 -13.95
CA GLY A 42 12.75 0.03 -14.89
C GLY A 42 11.70 0.82 -15.65
N GLY A 43 10.97 1.71 -14.98
CA GLY A 43 9.97 2.58 -15.61
C GLY A 43 10.58 3.62 -16.57
N ALA A 44 11.81 4.07 -16.33
CA ALA A 44 12.49 5.00 -17.22
C ALA A 44 12.98 4.31 -18.51
N LEU A 45 13.50 3.08 -18.38
CA LEU A 45 14.07 2.29 -19.47
C LEU A 45 13.00 1.55 -20.30
N LEU A 46 12.06 0.89 -19.63
CA LEU A 46 11.11 -0.05 -20.20
C LEU A 46 9.68 0.25 -19.71
N PRO A 47 9.04 1.32 -20.19
CA PRO A 47 7.79 1.84 -19.63
C PRO A 47 6.60 0.87 -19.68
N VAL A 48 6.65 -0.17 -20.52
CA VAL A 48 5.63 -1.23 -20.64
C VAL A 48 6.13 -2.56 -20.04
N ALA A 49 7.36 -2.98 -20.35
CA ALA A 49 7.86 -4.28 -19.91
C ALA A 49 8.13 -4.32 -18.40
N ALA A 50 8.62 -3.22 -17.79
CA ALA A 50 8.83 -3.16 -16.35
C ALA A 50 7.51 -3.34 -15.56
N PRO A 51 6.45 -2.54 -15.77
CA PRO A 51 5.19 -2.76 -15.05
C PRO A 51 4.54 -4.12 -15.34
N CYS A 52 4.71 -4.67 -16.56
CA CYS A 52 4.28 -6.03 -16.87
C CYS A 52 5.03 -7.09 -16.03
N ALA A 53 6.37 -7.00 -15.97
CA ALA A 53 7.20 -7.89 -15.17
C ALA A 53 6.86 -7.79 -13.67
N GLY A 54 6.61 -6.58 -13.16
CA GLY A 54 6.15 -6.38 -11.78
C GLY A 54 4.78 -7.02 -11.51
N ALA A 55 3.84 -6.93 -12.44
CA ALA A 55 2.54 -7.58 -12.32
C ALA A 55 2.66 -9.11 -12.30
N LEU A 56 3.47 -9.67 -13.20
CA LEU A 56 3.71 -11.11 -13.28
C LEU A 56 4.46 -11.64 -12.05
N ALA A 57 5.48 -10.92 -11.58
CA ALA A 57 6.21 -11.29 -10.37
C ALA A 57 5.29 -11.27 -9.14
N GLY A 58 4.43 -10.25 -9.01
CA GLY A 58 3.51 -10.15 -7.88
C GLY A 58 2.46 -11.27 -7.85
N ILE A 59 1.86 -11.61 -9.00
CA ILE A 59 0.90 -12.71 -9.08
C ILE A 59 1.58 -14.08 -8.94
N ALA A 60 2.79 -14.25 -9.50
CA ALA A 60 3.59 -15.46 -9.32
C ALA A 60 3.93 -15.68 -7.85
N LEU A 61 4.37 -14.64 -7.12
CA LEU A 61 4.59 -14.73 -5.68
C LEU A 61 3.32 -15.12 -4.92
N THR A 62 2.17 -14.57 -5.33
CA THR A 62 0.87 -14.88 -4.72
C THR A 62 0.48 -16.36 -4.90
N VAL A 63 0.83 -16.97 -6.04
CA VAL A 63 0.51 -18.37 -6.36
C VAL A 63 1.56 -19.35 -5.83
N SER A 64 2.85 -19.01 -5.97
CA SER A 64 3.98 -19.92 -5.72
C SER A 64 4.45 -19.94 -4.28
N VAL A 65 4.05 -18.96 -3.46
CA VAL A 65 4.36 -18.95 -2.03
C VAL A 65 3.08 -19.28 -1.28
N PRO A 66 2.74 -20.58 -1.08
CA PRO A 66 1.57 -21.00 -0.31
C PRO A 66 1.68 -20.64 1.19
N HIS A 67 2.73 -19.96 1.65
CA HIS A 67 2.67 -19.17 2.89
C HIS A 67 1.93 -17.82 2.71
N LEU A 68 1.18 -17.71 1.62
CA LEU A 68 0.05 -16.81 1.38
C LEU A 68 -1.30 -17.58 1.26
N ALA A 69 -1.36 -18.93 1.45
CA ALA A 69 -2.58 -19.79 1.50
C ALA A 69 -2.37 -21.28 1.99
N PRO A 70 -3.35 -21.91 2.67
CA PRO A 70 -3.51 -22.20 4.11
C PRO A 70 -2.81 -23.47 4.69
N GLY A 71 -2.36 -23.38 5.95
CA GLY A 71 -2.21 -24.51 6.91
C GLY A 71 -3.29 -24.44 8.00
N PRO A 72 -3.34 -25.37 8.98
CA PRO A 72 -4.49 -25.57 9.89
C PRO A 72 -5.05 -24.26 10.48
N GLN A 73 -6.35 -24.04 10.28
CA GLN A 73 -7.11 -22.81 10.52
C GLN A 73 -7.24 -22.46 12.02
N ILE A 74 -6.19 -21.90 12.63
CA ILE A 74 -6.28 -21.40 14.02
C ILE A 74 -5.79 -19.94 14.17
N THR A 75 -5.33 -19.29 13.08
CA THR A 75 -5.02 -17.85 13.07
C THR A 75 -6.09 -17.08 12.28
N ALA A 76 -6.49 -15.90 12.78
CA ALA A 76 -7.64 -15.16 12.27
C ALA A 76 -7.54 -14.80 10.76
N PRO A 77 -8.67 -14.73 10.01
CA PRO A 77 -8.69 -14.84 8.53
C PRO A 77 -7.99 -13.72 7.73
N LEU A 78 -7.67 -12.57 8.34
CA LEU A 78 -7.37 -11.34 7.60
C LEU A 78 -5.89 -10.94 7.52
N GLY A 79 -4.99 -11.51 8.34
CA GLY A 79 -3.57 -11.16 8.29
C GLY A 79 -2.90 -11.60 6.98
N HIS A 80 -3.08 -12.89 6.65
CA HIS A 80 -2.58 -13.48 5.40
C HIS A 80 -3.45 -13.09 4.19
N ALA A 81 -4.77 -13.00 4.35
CA ALA A 81 -5.65 -12.48 3.29
C ALA A 81 -5.31 -11.02 2.94
N GLY A 82 -4.83 -10.23 3.89
CA GLY A 82 -4.35 -8.87 3.67
C GLY A 82 -3.12 -8.80 2.77
N ALA A 83 -2.14 -9.69 2.97
CA ALA A 83 -0.95 -9.77 2.12
C ALA A 83 -1.29 -10.20 0.68
N THR A 84 -2.11 -11.25 0.53
CA THR A 84 -2.62 -11.70 -0.78
C THR A 84 -3.40 -10.60 -1.49
N THR A 85 -4.33 -9.95 -0.78
CA THR A 85 -5.11 -8.81 -1.31
C THR A 85 -4.18 -7.67 -1.75
N ALA A 86 -3.18 -7.33 -0.94
CA ALA A 86 -2.21 -6.30 -1.24
C ALA A 86 -1.38 -6.62 -2.50
N MET A 87 -0.86 -7.83 -2.62
CA MET A 87 -0.10 -8.26 -3.80
C MET A 87 -0.96 -8.26 -5.07
N VAL A 88 -2.21 -8.69 -4.97
CA VAL A 88 -3.19 -8.65 -6.05
C VAL A 88 -3.49 -7.20 -6.49
N ILE A 89 -3.71 -6.28 -5.54
CA ILE A 89 -3.89 -4.84 -5.81
C ILE A 89 -2.68 -4.26 -6.54
N LEU A 90 -1.46 -4.52 -6.04
CA LEU A 90 -0.23 -4.02 -6.63
C LEU A 90 0.01 -4.58 -8.03
N SER A 91 -0.27 -5.87 -8.24
CA SER A 91 -0.14 -6.54 -9.53
C SER A 91 -1.15 -6.00 -10.56
N ALA A 92 -2.41 -5.83 -10.16
CA ALA A 92 -3.45 -5.23 -11.01
C ALA A 92 -3.11 -3.77 -11.36
N GLY A 93 -2.63 -2.99 -10.38
CA GLY A 93 -2.18 -1.62 -10.59
C GLY A 93 -1.01 -1.53 -11.57
N ALA A 94 -0.02 -2.43 -11.46
CA ALA A 94 1.11 -2.51 -12.38
C ALA A 94 0.66 -2.91 -13.80
N ALA A 95 -0.19 -3.93 -13.96
CA ALA A 95 -0.75 -4.32 -15.26
C ALA A 95 -1.55 -3.18 -15.92
N CYS A 96 -2.35 -2.45 -15.13
CA CYS A 96 -3.08 -1.28 -15.60
C CYS A 96 -2.14 -0.13 -16.02
N CYS A 97 -1.05 0.09 -15.28
CA CYS A 97 -0.01 1.05 -15.68
C CYS A 97 0.68 0.66 -16.99
N ALA A 98 0.95 -0.64 -17.19
CA ALA A 98 1.49 -1.17 -18.45
C ALA A 98 0.52 -0.94 -19.62
N ALA A 99 -0.79 -1.15 -19.41
CA ALA A 99 -1.81 -0.92 -20.42
C ALA A 99 -1.85 0.54 -20.90
N TRP A 100 -1.74 1.50 -19.98
CA TRP A 100 -1.69 2.94 -20.31
C TRP A 100 -0.36 3.39 -20.91
N ALA A 101 0.73 2.68 -20.65
CA ALA A 101 2.03 2.93 -21.28
C ALA A 101 2.15 2.32 -22.68
N ALA A 102 1.31 1.34 -23.04
CA ALA A 102 1.35 0.67 -24.34
C ALA A 102 0.81 1.57 -25.47
N SER A 103 1.58 1.67 -26.56
CA SER A 103 1.20 2.38 -27.79
C SER A 103 0.26 1.55 -28.66
N ALA A 104 0.51 0.24 -28.80
CA ALA A 104 -0.30 -0.65 -29.62
C ALA A 104 -1.63 -1.04 -28.94
N PRO A 105 -2.77 -1.01 -29.65
CA PRO A 105 -4.08 -1.33 -29.09
C PRO A 105 -4.16 -2.79 -28.62
N ALA A 106 -3.56 -3.73 -29.36
CA ALA A 106 -3.52 -5.14 -28.99
C ALA A 106 -2.80 -5.37 -27.65
N LEU A 107 -1.64 -4.71 -27.46
CA LEU A 107 -0.87 -4.81 -26.23
C LEU A 107 -1.60 -4.17 -25.05
N ARG A 108 -2.29 -3.04 -25.27
CA ARG A 108 -3.14 -2.41 -24.26
C ARG A 108 -4.27 -3.34 -23.82
N SER A 109 -4.94 -4.00 -24.75
CA SER A 109 -5.99 -4.99 -24.46
C SER A 109 -5.42 -6.19 -23.71
N ALA A 110 -4.28 -6.73 -24.13
CA ALA A 110 -3.60 -7.83 -23.44
C ALA A 110 -3.27 -7.47 -21.98
N MET A 111 -2.79 -6.26 -21.70
CA MET A 111 -2.51 -5.82 -20.32
C MET A 111 -3.77 -5.60 -19.47
N ARG A 112 -4.89 -5.19 -20.09
CA ARG A 112 -6.19 -5.13 -19.39
C ARG A 112 -6.73 -6.52 -19.09
N LEU A 113 -6.57 -7.46 -20.02
CA LEU A 113 -6.91 -8.86 -19.80
C LEU A 113 -6.04 -9.48 -18.70
N LEU A 114 -4.75 -9.12 -18.63
CA LEU A 114 -3.88 -9.52 -17.52
C LEU A 114 -4.40 -9.01 -16.17
N ALA A 115 -4.82 -7.75 -16.08
CA ALA A 115 -5.41 -7.19 -14.87
C ALA A 115 -6.73 -7.89 -14.48
N ALA A 116 -7.58 -8.23 -15.46
CA ALA A 116 -8.78 -9.03 -15.23
C ALA A 116 -8.44 -10.46 -14.77
N GLY A 117 -7.44 -11.08 -15.39
CA GLY A 117 -6.92 -12.40 -15.01
C GLY A 117 -6.43 -12.42 -13.57
N ILE A 118 -5.71 -11.39 -13.13
CA ILE A 118 -5.26 -11.23 -11.73
C ILE A 118 -6.46 -11.22 -10.75
N ALA A 119 -7.56 -10.53 -11.09
CA ALA A 119 -8.78 -10.54 -10.27
C ALA A 119 -9.41 -11.93 -10.20
N VAL A 120 -9.47 -12.65 -11.34
CA VAL A 120 -9.97 -14.02 -11.41
C VAL A 120 -9.07 -14.97 -10.60
N THR A 121 -7.75 -14.87 -10.70
CA THR A 121 -6.81 -15.66 -9.90
C THR A 121 -7.06 -15.45 -8.41
N ALA A 122 -7.31 -14.21 -7.97
CA ALA A 122 -7.64 -13.95 -6.57
C ALA A 122 -8.94 -14.66 -6.13
N ALA A 123 -9.96 -14.71 -6.98
CA ALA A 123 -11.18 -15.45 -6.72
C ALA A 123 -10.95 -16.97 -6.66
N VAL A 124 -10.13 -17.52 -7.57
CA VAL A 124 -9.74 -18.95 -7.58
C VAL A 124 -8.97 -19.33 -6.32
N LEU A 125 -8.13 -18.42 -5.80
CA LEU A 125 -7.41 -18.59 -4.54
C LEU A 125 -8.29 -18.34 -3.29
N GLY A 126 -9.60 -18.12 -3.47
CA GLY A 126 -10.55 -17.91 -2.36
C GLY A 126 -10.52 -16.51 -1.74
N SER A 127 -9.81 -15.54 -2.35
CA SER A 127 -9.73 -14.16 -1.86
C SER A 127 -10.76 -13.25 -2.54
N VAL A 128 -11.96 -13.20 -1.98
CA VAL A 128 -13.03 -12.28 -2.44
C VAL A 128 -12.59 -10.82 -2.35
N THR A 129 -11.91 -10.45 -1.25
CA THR A 129 -11.38 -9.10 -1.05
C THR A 129 -10.33 -8.74 -2.11
N GLY A 130 -9.43 -9.68 -2.43
CA GLY A 130 -8.45 -9.52 -3.51
C GLY A 130 -9.11 -9.31 -4.87
N CYS A 131 -10.11 -10.14 -5.21
CA CYS A 131 -10.86 -10.03 -6.45
C CYS A 131 -11.57 -8.67 -6.58
N VAL A 132 -12.34 -8.27 -5.57
CA VAL A 132 -13.05 -6.98 -5.55
C VAL A 132 -12.07 -5.82 -5.64
N ALA A 133 -10.98 -5.85 -4.87
CA ALA A 133 -10.00 -4.78 -4.88
C ALA A 133 -9.29 -4.65 -6.24
N ALA A 134 -8.89 -5.77 -6.87
CA ALA A 134 -8.33 -5.75 -8.22
C ALA A 134 -9.33 -5.23 -9.26
N ALA A 135 -10.60 -5.63 -9.17
CA ALA A 135 -11.65 -5.13 -10.05
C ALA A 135 -11.88 -3.61 -9.89
N LEU A 136 -11.85 -3.10 -8.65
CA LEU A 136 -11.93 -1.67 -8.36
C LEU A 136 -10.72 -0.91 -8.91
N VAL A 137 -9.51 -1.47 -8.81
CA VAL A 137 -8.29 -0.88 -9.42
C VAL A 137 -8.42 -0.83 -10.93
N LEU A 138 -8.91 -1.89 -11.57
CA LEU A 138 -9.15 -1.94 -13.01
C LEU A 138 -10.21 -0.91 -13.44
N ALA A 139 -11.34 -0.84 -12.75
CA ALA A 139 -12.39 0.14 -13.01
C ALA A 139 -11.88 1.58 -12.81
N GLY A 140 -11.13 1.83 -11.73
CA GLY A 140 -10.47 3.10 -11.45
C GLY A 140 -9.46 3.49 -12.53
N SER A 141 -8.70 2.53 -13.05
CA SER A 141 -7.78 2.73 -14.18
C SER A 141 -8.52 3.13 -15.47
N LEU A 142 -9.66 2.50 -15.76
CA LEU A 142 -10.50 2.87 -16.91
C LEU A 142 -11.10 4.27 -16.74
N ALA A 143 -11.54 4.61 -15.53
CA ALA A 143 -12.05 5.94 -15.20
C ALA A 143 -10.96 7.02 -15.26
N ALA A 144 -9.71 6.68 -14.90
CA ALA A 144 -8.57 7.59 -14.92
C ALA A 144 -8.31 8.20 -16.31
N GLY A 145 -8.65 7.50 -17.39
CA GLY A 145 -8.57 8.03 -18.76
C GLY A 145 -9.51 9.19 -19.06
N ARG A 146 -10.54 9.42 -18.22
CA ARG A 146 -11.53 10.50 -18.37
C ARG A 146 -11.27 11.69 -17.43
N VAL A 147 -10.28 11.60 -16.54
CA VAL A 147 -10.04 12.63 -15.53
C VAL A 147 -9.28 13.82 -16.11
N ARG A 148 -9.91 15.00 -16.10
CA ARG A 148 -9.28 16.26 -16.55
C ARG A 148 -8.44 16.94 -15.46
N ARG A 149 -8.82 16.79 -14.18
CA ARG A 149 -8.17 17.45 -13.03
C ARG A 149 -7.48 16.43 -12.13
N ARG A 150 -6.22 16.10 -12.45
CA ARG A 150 -5.38 15.16 -11.68
C ARG A 150 -5.33 15.46 -10.18
N GLY A 151 -5.15 16.74 -9.81
CA GLY A 151 -5.04 17.16 -8.42
C GLY A 151 -6.30 16.85 -7.59
N VAL A 152 -7.49 17.09 -8.15
CA VAL A 152 -8.77 16.81 -7.47
C VAL A 152 -8.96 15.32 -7.25
N ALA A 153 -8.62 14.49 -8.25
CA ALA A 153 -8.70 13.04 -8.10
C ALA A 153 -7.73 12.52 -7.03
N LEU A 154 -6.49 13.03 -6.97
CA LEU A 154 -5.53 12.67 -5.93
C LEU A 154 -5.98 13.13 -4.54
N ALA A 155 -6.56 14.33 -4.42
CA ALA A 155 -7.13 14.81 -3.17
C ALA A 155 -8.28 13.92 -2.69
N GLY A 156 -9.19 13.52 -3.59
CA GLY A 156 -10.27 12.58 -3.28
C GLY A 156 -9.75 11.22 -2.78
N LEU A 157 -8.71 10.68 -3.41
CA LEU A 157 -8.04 9.46 -2.94
C LEU A 157 -7.42 9.64 -1.55
N GLY A 158 -6.81 10.80 -1.28
CA GLY A 158 -6.30 11.15 0.04
C GLY A 158 -7.40 11.19 1.11
N VAL A 159 -8.55 11.79 0.79
CA VAL A 159 -9.73 11.83 1.68
C VAL A 159 -10.25 10.42 1.95
N ILE A 160 -10.29 9.55 0.94
CA ILE A 160 -10.70 8.14 1.11
C ILE A 160 -9.78 7.42 2.10
N THR A 161 -8.46 7.55 1.96
CA THR A 161 -7.50 6.94 2.90
C THR A 161 -7.62 7.51 4.31
N ALA A 162 -7.76 8.83 4.44
CA ALA A 162 -7.96 9.48 5.74
C ALA A 162 -9.27 9.03 6.40
N GLY A 163 -10.35 8.88 5.64
CA GLY A 163 -11.63 8.36 6.11
C GLY A 163 -11.53 6.90 6.56
N ALA A 164 -10.82 6.04 5.82
CA ALA A 164 -10.59 4.65 6.20
C ALA A 164 -9.78 4.55 7.51
N ALA A 165 -8.72 5.35 7.66
CA ALA A 165 -7.96 5.42 8.89
C ALA A 165 -8.82 5.95 10.05
N GLY A 166 -9.52 7.07 9.85
CA GLY A 166 -10.41 7.67 10.85
C GLY A 166 -11.51 6.71 11.32
N LEU A 167 -12.08 5.92 10.41
CA LEU A 167 -13.06 4.89 10.75
C LEU A 167 -12.42 3.79 11.64
N THR A 168 -11.23 3.31 11.29
CA THR A 168 -10.50 2.34 12.14
C THR A 168 -10.28 2.89 13.55
N TRP A 169 -9.88 4.17 13.67
CA TRP A 169 -9.71 4.84 14.96
C TRP A 169 -11.03 4.99 15.72
N ALA A 170 -12.12 5.35 15.04
CA ALA A 170 -13.43 5.48 15.66
C ALA A 170 -13.93 4.14 16.20
N VAL A 171 -13.75 3.04 15.44
CA VAL A 171 -14.07 1.68 15.88
C VAL A 171 -13.23 1.29 17.10
N ALA A 172 -11.91 1.54 17.06
CA ALA A 172 -11.01 1.28 18.19
C ALA A 172 -11.41 2.08 19.45
N GLY A 173 -11.95 3.28 19.27
CA GLY A 173 -12.42 4.15 20.36
C GLY A 173 -13.83 3.86 20.86
N GLY A 174 -14.56 2.93 20.26
CA GLY A 174 -15.98 2.71 20.57
C GLY A 174 -16.87 3.92 20.21
N ALA A 175 -16.42 4.79 19.31
CA ALA A 175 -17.08 6.05 18.96
C ALA A 175 -18.05 5.91 17.76
N VAL A 176 -18.45 4.69 17.43
CA VAL A 176 -19.28 4.38 16.27
C VAL A 176 -20.69 3.97 16.74
N PRO A 177 -21.77 4.37 16.05
CA PRO A 177 -23.13 4.05 16.49
C PRO A 177 -23.33 2.53 16.69
N GLU A 178 -24.06 2.14 17.73
CA GLU A 178 -24.22 0.73 18.13
C GLU A 178 -24.71 -0.17 16.99
N GLY A 179 -25.66 0.29 16.18
CA GLY A 179 -26.14 -0.47 15.01
C GLY A 179 -25.09 -0.71 13.93
N PHE A 180 -24.11 0.20 13.80
CA PHE A 180 -22.99 0.05 12.88
C PHE A 180 -21.87 -0.78 13.51
N ALA A 181 -21.64 -0.66 14.81
CA ALA A 181 -20.74 -1.53 15.56
C ALA A 181 -21.17 -3.00 15.45
N ALA A 182 -22.46 -3.30 15.64
CA ALA A 182 -23.01 -4.66 15.49
C ALA A 182 -22.85 -5.21 14.05
N SER A 183 -23.02 -4.37 13.03
CA SER A 183 -22.79 -4.76 11.62
C SER A 183 -21.31 -4.99 11.32
N LEU A 184 -20.42 -4.24 11.96
CA LEU A 184 -18.99 -4.38 11.83
C LEU A 184 -18.45 -5.58 12.61
N GLU A 185 -18.91 -5.85 13.83
CA GLU A 185 -18.51 -7.01 14.65
C GLU A 185 -18.85 -8.34 13.97
N GLY A 186 -19.94 -8.38 13.19
CA GLY A 186 -20.25 -9.53 12.33
C GLY A 186 -19.21 -9.77 11.22
N ARG A 187 -18.38 -8.77 10.88
CA ARG A 187 -17.32 -8.84 9.85
C ARG A 187 -15.88 -8.71 10.41
N LEU A 188 -15.72 -8.05 11.55
CA LEU A 188 -14.50 -7.87 12.33
C LEU A 188 -14.68 -8.68 13.60
N THR A 189 -13.96 -9.80 13.72
CA THR A 189 -14.11 -10.68 14.89
C THR A 189 -13.92 -9.89 16.21
N PRO A 190 -14.60 -10.26 17.32
CA PRO A 190 -14.46 -9.55 18.60
C PRO A 190 -13.01 -9.41 19.07
N HIS A 191 -12.19 -10.44 18.83
CA HIS A 191 -10.77 -10.42 19.11
C HIS A 191 -10.00 -9.30 18.37
N ARG A 192 -10.39 -8.98 17.13
CA ARG A 192 -9.77 -7.88 16.36
C ARG A 192 -10.10 -6.52 16.96
N VAL A 193 -11.34 -6.32 17.38
CA VAL A 193 -11.77 -5.09 18.04
C VAL A 193 -11.00 -4.92 19.37
N ALA A 194 -10.84 -5.99 20.14
CA ALA A 194 -10.04 -5.97 21.37
C ALA A 194 -8.56 -5.58 21.12
N LEU A 195 -7.91 -6.16 20.09
CA LEU A 195 -6.55 -5.77 19.70
C LEU A 195 -6.44 -4.29 19.31
N TRP A 196 -7.47 -3.74 18.65
CA TRP A 196 -7.51 -2.32 18.29
C TRP A 196 -7.72 -1.41 19.50
N GLN A 197 -8.58 -1.81 20.43
CA GLN A 197 -8.79 -1.11 21.70
C GLN A 197 -7.51 -1.09 22.55
N ASP A 198 -6.80 -2.22 22.65
CA ASP A 198 -5.51 -2.30 23.32
C ASP A 198 -4.49 -1.35 22.68
N ALA A 199 -4.39 -1.34 21.35
CA ALA A 199 -3.48 -0.46 20.63
C ALA A 199 -3.79 1.01 20.88
N LEU A 200 -5.08 1.38 20.88
CA LEU A 200 -5.51 2.73 21.19
C LEU A 200 -5.28 3.10 22.66
N GLY A 201 -5.39 2.13 23.58
CA GLY A 201 -5.06 2.32 24.99
C GLY A 201 -3.56 2.60 25.20
N LEU A 202 -2.71 1.82 24.55
CA LEU A 202 -1.25 2.04 24.55
C LEU A 202 -0.88 3.37 23.90
N ALA A 203 -1.50 3.71 22.77
CA ALA A 203 -1.29 4.99 22.10
C ALA A 203 -1.70 6.20 22.97
N ARG A 204 -2.77 6.07 23.78
CA ARG A 204 -3.20 7.14 24.70
C ARG A 204 -2.28 7.30 25.89
N THR A 205 -1.76 6.20 26.43
CA THR A 205 -0.86 6.21 27.59
C THR A 205 0.57 6.60 27.23
N HIS A 206 1.03 6.28 26.02
CA HIS A 206 2.38 6.53 25.53
C HIS A 206 2.39 7.42 24.26
N ALA A 207 1.59 8.49 24.26
CA ALA A 207 1.29 9.28 23.06
C ALA A 207 2.51 9.89 22.34
N GLY A 208 3.60 10.18 23.07
CA GLY A 208 4.81 10.78 22.51
C GLY A 208 5.64 9.78 21.70
N LEU A 209 6.35 8.89 22.40
CA LEU A 209 7.32 7.95 21.82
C LEU A 209 6.73 6.58 21.49
N GLY A 210 5.49 6.30 21.91
CA GLY A 210 4.95 4.96 21.91
C GLY A 210 5.64 4.06 22.93
N VAL A 211 5.24 2.78 22.92
CA VAL A 211 5.85 1.76 23.79
C VAL A 211 7.17 1.21 23.24
N GLY A 212 7.55 1.56 22.01
CA GLY A 212 8.71 1.01 21.31
C GLY A 212 8.32 0.04 20.18
N PRO A 213 9.05 0.01 19.05
CA PRO A 213 8.79 -0.89 17.93
C PRO A 213 8.75 -2.37 18.36
N GLY A 214 7.76 -3.11 17.88
CA GLY A 214 7.63 -4.55 18.12
C GLY A 214 7.18 -4.95 19.54
N ARG A 215 6.83 -4.01 20.40
CA ARG A 215 6.43 -4.29 21.80
C ARG A 215 4.92 -4.42 22.01
N PHE A 216 4.09 -4.14 20.99
CA PHE A 216 2.64 -4.25 21.14
C PHE A 216 2.20 -5.65 21.63
N GLY A 217 2.74 -6.72 21.04
CA GLY A 217 2.37 -8.10 21.39
C GLY A 217 2.74 -8.52 22.82
N GLU A 218 3.71 -7.85 23.44
CA GLU A 218 4.16 -8.09 24.82
C GLU A 218 3.27 -7.38 25.85
N LEU A 219 2.58 -6.31 25.43
CA LEU A 219 1.81 -5.42 26.31
C LEU A 219 0.30 -5.51 26.12
N SER A 220 -0.16 -6.04 24.98
CA SER A 220 -1.59 -6.21 24.69
C SER A 220 -2.15 -7.43 25.42
N ALA A 221 -3.15 -7.20 26.27
CA ALA A 221 -3.87 -8.26 26.97
C ALA A 221 -4.59 -9.19 25.98
N ALA A 222 -5.20 -8.63 24.93
CA ALA A 222 -5.83 -9.40 23.86
C ALA A 222 -4.82 -10.30 23.12
N SER A 223 -3.59 -9.81 22.88
CA SER A 223 -2.52 -10.60 22.27
C SER A 223 -2.04 -11.73 23.19
N LEU A 224 -1.78 -11.44 24.47
CA LEU A 224 -1.31 -12.41 25.46
C LEU A 224 -2.35 -13.49 25.78
N GLY A 225 -3.64 -13.14 25.72
CA GLY A 225 -4.75 -14.05 25.95
C GLY A 225 -5.01 -15.06 24.82
N SER A 226 -4.27 -15.00 23.71
CA SER A 226 -4.43 -15.90 22.56
C SER A 226 -3.11 -16.56 22.17
N PRO A 227 -2.94 -17.88 22.40
CA PRO A 227 -1.71 -18.62 22.06
C PRO A 227 -1.33 -18.57 20.57
N ALA A 228 -2.27 -18.19 19.69
CA ALA A 228 -2.11 -18.11 18.25
C ALA A 228 -1.94 -16.65 17.73
N SER A 229 -1.76 -15.67 18.62
CA SER A 229 -1.53 -14.27 18.24
C SER A 229 -0.18 -14.08 17.52
N ASP A 230 -0.16 -13.29 16.44
CA ASP A 230 1.09 -12.86 15.78
C ASP A 230 1.71 -11.61 16.43
N GLY A 231 1.16 -11.17 17.57
CA GLY A 231 1.65 -10.04 18.33
C GLY A 231 1.38 -8.68 17.69
N LYS A 232 0.42 -8.57 16.77
CA LYS A 232 0.12 -7.31 16.05
C LYS A 232 -1.34 -6.90 16.20
N PRO A 233 -1.62 -5.58 16.17
CA PRO A 233 -3.00 -5.10 16.20
C PRO A 233 -3.72 -5.29 14.86
N HIS A 234 -3.02 -5.74 13.81
CA HIS A 234 -3.54 -5.86 12.45
C HIS A 234 -4.19 -4.56 11.93
N SER A 235 -3.53 -3.44 12.19
CA SER A 235 -3.85 -2.14 11.62
C SER A 235 -2.57 -1.31 11.65
N ALA A 236 -2.04 -0.96 10.48
CA ALA A 236 -0.81 -0.16 10.39
C ALA A 236 -0.88 1.17 11.17
N PRO A 237 -1.93 2.01 11.07
CA PRO A 237 -1.98 3.26 11.82
C PRO A 237 -2.06 3.06 13.34
N LEU A 238 -2.83 2.07 13.81
CA LEU A 238 -2.90 1.77 15.25
C LEU A 238 -1.60 1.16 15.78
N GLN A 239 -0.93 0.32 14.99
CA GLN A 239 0.38 -0.22 15.35
C GLN A 239 1.42 0.90 15.51
N LEU A 240 1.49 1.83 14.54
CA LEU A 240 2.40 2.96 14.65
C LEU A 240 2.04 3.88 15.82
N ALA A 241 0.75 4.09 16.09
CA ALA A 241 0.33 4.88 17.24
C ALA A 241 0.75 4.26 18.57
N ALA A 242 0.57 2.94 18.73
CA ALA A 242 0.96 2.23 19.94
C ALA A 242 2.49 2.18 20.09
N GLU A 243 3.20 1.77 19.04
CA GLU A 243 4.64 1.46 19.10
C GLU A 243 5.55 2.66 18.89
N GLN A 244 5.09 3.70 18.19
CA GLN A 244 5.90 4.87 17.81
C GLN A 244 5.25 6.22 18.14
N GLY A 245 4.10 6.19 18.83
CA GLY A 245 3.37 7.38 19.24
C GLY A 245 2.86 8.21 18.06
N VAL A 246 2.49 9.45 18.37
CA VAL A 246 1.91 10.38 17.39
C VAL A 246 2.87 10.68 16.24
N VAL A 247 4.17 10.66 16.51
CA VAL A 247 5.21 10.94 15.51
C VAL A 247 5.25 9.84 14.45
N GLY A 248 5.11 8.57 14.84
CA GLY A 248 5.01 7.46 13.88
C GLY A 248 3.82 7.62 12.93
N VAL A 249 2.67 8.03 13.46
CA VAL A 249 1.45 8.30 12.67
C VAL A 249 1.64 9.49 11.73
N VAL A 250 2.25 10.58 12.23
CA VAL A 250 2.56 11.77 11.42
C VAL A 250 3.55 11.44 10.31
N LEU A 251 4.56 10.61 10.57
CA LEU A 251 5.51 10.17 9.55
C LEU A 251 4.83 9.31 8.48
N LEU A 252 3.92 8.40 8.85
CA LEU A 252 3.14 7.64 7.88
C LEU A 252 2.27 8.56 7.01
N ALA A 253 1.59 9.53 7.63
CA ALA A 253 0.80 10.53 6.91
C ALA A 253 1.68 11.37 5.98
N ALA A 254 2.88 11.75 6.41
CA ALA A 254 3.85 12.49 5.61
C ALA A 254 4.38 11.66 4.43
N VAL A 255 4.65 10.37 4.62
CA VAL A 255 5.04 9.45 3.53
C VAL A 255 3.92 9.35 2.49
N PHE A 256 2.67 9.15 2.93
CA PHE A 256 1.54 9.04 2.02
C PHE A 256 1.24 10.37 1.32
N GLY A 257 1.31 11.49 2.04
CA GLY A 257 1.18 12.84 1.47
C GLY A 257 2.28 13.15 0.46
N TRP A 258 3.53 12.81 0.75
CA TRP A 258 4.65 12.92 -0.18
C TRP A 258 4.43 12.07 -1.43
N LEU A 259 3.91 10.84 -1.26
CA LEU A 259 3.60 9.94 -2.38
C LEU A 259 2.52 10.55 -3.30
N LEU A 260 1.42 11.07 -2.74
CA LEU A 260 0.39 11.76 -3.52
C LEU A 260 0.94 13.01 -4.20
N TYR A 261 1.79 13.77 -3.53
CA TYR A 261 2.47 14.93 -4.11
C TYR A 261 3.40 14.55 -5.26
N ALA A 262 4.20 13.49 -5.10
CA ALA A 262 5.07 12.96 -6.14
C ALA A 262 4.25 12.45 -7.34
N LEU A 263 3.11 11.80 -7.09
CA LEU A 263 2.15 11.39 -8.10
C LEU A 263 1.37 12.56 -8.69
N TRP A 264 1.30 13.72 -8.07
CA TRP A 264 0.74 14.93 -8.66
C TRP A 264 1.76 15.60 -9.60
N ARG A 265 3.03 15.65 -9.19
CA ARG A 265 4.15 16.25 -9.92
C ARG A 265 4.80 15.32 -10.95
N SER A 266 4.35 14.06 -11.03
CA SER A 266 4.98 13.06 -11.88
C SER A 266 4.84 13.41 -13.37
N PRO A 267 5.91 13.20 -14.17
CA PRO A 267 5.92 13.46 -15.60
C PRO A 267 5.22 12.35 -16.42
N ARG A 268 4.78 11.27 -15.79
CA ARG A 268 3.96 10.25 -16.44
C ARG A 268 2.59 10.81 -16.82
N PRO A 269 1.95 10.27 -17.87
CA PRO A 269 0.59 10.67 -18.24
C PRO A 269 -0.38 10.45 -17.09
N THR A 270 -1.36 11.35 -16.95
CA THR A 270 -2.39 11.33 -15.91
C THR A 270 -3.00 9.95 -15.64
N PRO A 271 -3.41 9.14 -16.64
CA PRO A 271 -3.99 7.83 -16.36
C PRO A 271 -3.02 6.86 -15.66
N VAL A 272 -1.72 6.89 -15.94
CA VAL A 272 -0.73 6.05 -15.24
C VAL A 272 -0.60 6.49 -13.79
N ALA A 273 -0.48 7.79 -13.54
CA ALA A 273 -0.33 8.31 -12.19
C ALA A 273 -1.58 8.07 -11.33
N LEU A 274 -2.78 8.26 -11.88
CA LEU A 274 -4.03 8.01 -11.15
C LEU A 274 -4.31 6.52 -10.95
N THR A 275 -3.91 5.65 -11.88
CA THR A 275 -3.97 4.20 -11.72
C THR A 275 -3.10 3.74 -10.56
N ALA A 276 -1.83 4.20 -10.53
CA ALA A 276 -0.93 3.91 -9.42
C ALA A 276 -1.47 4.46 -8.10
N ALA A 277 -1.97 5.70 -8.09
CA ALA A 277 -2.58 6.31 -6.92
C ALA A 277 -3.78 5.48 -6.40
N ALA A 278 -4.68 5.04 -7.29
CA ALA A 278 -5.83 4.21 -6.92
C ALA A 278 -5.41 2.88 -6.30
N ALA A 279 -4.42 2.19 -6.88
CA ALA A 279 -3.87 0.96 -6.32
C ALA A 279 -3.20 1.19 -4.95
N LEU A 280 -2.39 2.24 -4.81
CA LEU A 280 -1.73 2.58 -3.55
C LEU A 280 -2.74 3.02 -2.47
N THR A 281 -3.85 3.66 -2.87
CA THR A 281 -4.96 4.02 -1.98
C THR A 281 -5.72 2.79 -1.50
N ALA A 282 -6.02 1.85 -2.42
CA ALA A 282 -6.65 0.58 -2.08
C ALA A 282 -5.76 -0.23 -1.12
N LEU A 283 -4.45 -0.27 -1.38
CA LEU A 283 -3.48 -0.88 -0.46
C LEU A 283 -3.48 -0.19 0.91
N ALA A 284 -3.47 1.15 0.94
CA ALA A 284 -3.50 1.89 2.20
C ALA A 284 -4.77 1.56 3.01
N ALA A 285 -5.93 1.47 2.36
CA ALA A 285 -7.19 1.06 3.01
C ALA A 285 -7.14 -0.39 3.52
N VAL A 286 -6.47 -1.32 2.82
CA VAL A 286 -6.24 -2.68 3.34
C VAL A 286 -5.30 -2.65 4.54
N ALA A 287 -4.28 -1.78 4.51
CA ALA A 287 -3.32 -1.62 5.60
C ALA A 287 -3.91 -0.94 6.85
N THR A 288 -4.99 -0.15 6.73
CA THR A 288 -5.69 0.37 7.92
C THR A 288 -6.45 -0.73 8.66
N LEU A 289 -6.83 -1.81 7.97
CA LEU A 289 -7.62 -2.92 8.50
C LEU A 289 -6.80 -4.20 8.74
N GLY A 290 -5.52 -4.20 8.36
CA GLY A 290 -4.66 -5.39 8.40
C GLY A 290 -3.17 -5.06 8.60
N ASN A 291 -2.35 -6.11 8.58
CA ASN A 291 -0.89 -6.04 8.72
C ASN A 291 -0.16 -6.17 7.36
N ALA A 292 -0.82 -5.84 6.24
CA ALA A 292 -0.27 -6.03 4.89
C ALA A 292 1.12 -5.39 4.70
N LEU A 293 1.38 -4.24 5.33
CA LEU A 293 2.67 -3.55 5.27
C LEU A 293 3.79 -4.23 6.07
N SER A 294 3.47 -5.20 6.94
CA SER A 294 4.48 -6.02 7.60
C SER A 294 5.18 -7.00 6.66
N PHE A 295 4.64 -7.24 5.47
CA PHE A 295 5.20 -8.19 4.52
C PHE A 295 6.17 -7.47 3.58
N THR A 296 7.44 -7.90 3.59
CA THR A 296 8.51 -7.30 2.78
C THR A 296 8.16 -7.26 1.29
N ALA A 297 7.53 -8.30 0.74
CA ALA A 297 7.11 -8.33 -0.66
C ALA A 297 6.11 -7.21 -1.00
N VAL A 298 5.17 -6.92 -0.09
CA VAL A 298 4.20 -5.82 -0.24
C VAL A 298 4.93 -4.48 -0.15
N ALA A 299 5.87 -4.33 0.78
CA ALA A 299 6.69 -3.11 0.91
C ALA A 299 7.50 -2.83 -0.37
N VAL A 300 8.18 -3.86 -0.92
CA VAL A 300 8.89 -3.77 -2.21
C VAL A 300 7.92 -3.40 -3.33
N GLY A 301 6.80 -4.09 -3.46
CA GLY A 301 5.81 -3.84 -4.52
C GLY A 301 5.20 -2.44 -4.45
N THR A 302 4.97 -1.92 -3.23
CA THR A 302 4.50 -0.55 -2.98
C THR A 302 5.50 0.47 -3.51
N GLY A 303 6.77 0.33 -3.10
CA GLY A 303 7.86 1.16 -3.58
C GLY A 303 7.98 1.08 -5.10
N TYR A 304 7.96 -0.14 -5.64
CA TYR A 304 8.09 -0.42 -7.07
C TYR A 304 7.01 0.28 -7.90
N LEU A 305 5.74 0.16 -7.53
CA LEU A 305 4.65 0.82 -8.25
C LEU A 305 4.74 2.36 -8.15
N ALA A 306 5.08 2.90 -6.98
CA ALA A 306 5.32 4.33 -6.80
C ALA A 306 6.50 4.83 -7.66
N GLY A 307 7.58 4.05 -7.75
CA GLY A 307 8.75 4.36 -8.56
C GLY A 307 8.42 4.36 -10.05
N LEU A 308 7.72 3.34 -10.53
CA LEU A 308 7.24 3.25 -11.92
C LEU A 308 6.42 4.49 -12.30
N ALA A 309 5.44 4.84 -11.46
CA ALA A 309 4.52 5.94 -11.71
C ALA A 309 5.16 7.34 -11.59
N THR A 310 6.36 7.44 -11.00
CA THR A 310 7.11 8.71 -10.87
C THR A 310 8.38 8.77 -11.72
N SER A 311 8.64 7.73 -12.53
CA SER A 311 9.76 7.68 -13.46
C SER A 311 9.62 8.66 -14.63
N ARG A 312 10.76 9.06 -15.22
CA ARG A 312 10.86 9.86 -16.45
C ARG A 312 11.28 8.94 -17.60
N PRO A 313 10.38 8.60 -18.54
CA PRO A 313 10.73 7.73 -19.67
C PRO A 313 11.72 8.40 -20.62
N TYR A 314 12.85 7.74 -20.92
CA TYR A 314 13.88 8.30 -21.79
C TYR A 314 13.41 8.52 -23.24
N ALA A 315 12.53 7.66 -23.76
CA ALA A 315 12.02 7.75 -25.13
C ALA A 315 11.23 9.05 -25.42
N LEU A 316 10.60 9.65 -24.39
CA LEU A 316 9.91 10.93 -24.53
C LEU A 316 10.89 12.11 -24.57
N ASP A 317 12.01 12.01 -23.83
CA ASP A 317 13.03 13.06 -23.79
C ASP A 317 13.84 13.13 -25.09
N THR A 318 14.15 11.99 -25.72
CA THR A 318 14.80 11.96 -27.05
C THR A 318 13.91 12.52 -28.14
N ALA A 319 12.63 12.16 -28.17
CA ALA A 319 11.68 12.70 -29.15
C ALA A 319 11.48 14.22 -28.99
N ARG A 320 11.39 14.72 -27.76
CA ARG A 320 11.27 16.16 -27.48
C ARG A 320 12.50 16.96 -27.90
N ARG A 321 13.70 16.46 -27.59
CA ARG A 321 14.97 17.10 -28.03
C ARG A 321 15.13 17.09 -29.55
N ALA A 322 14.72 16.03 -30.23
CA ALA A 322 14.77 15.96 -31.69
C ALA A 322 13.89 17.03 -32.37
N VAL A 323 12.71 17.31 -31.80
CA VAL A 323 11.82 18.38 -32.27
C VAL A 323 12.41 19.77 -31.98
N GLU A 324 13.02 19.96 -30.81
CA GLU A 324 13.62 21.24 -30.40
C GLU A 324 14.86 21.60 -31.25
N VAL A 325 15.70 20.62 -31.58
CA VAL A 325 16.83 20.79 -32.52
C VAL A 325 16.35 21.11 -33.93
N ARG A 326 15.27 20.47 -34.41
CA ARG A 326 14.67 20.80 -35.72
C ARG A 326 14.03 22.18 -35.75
N GLY A 327 13.41 22.63 -34.65
CA GLY A 327 12.84 23.97 -34.55
C GLY A 327 13.88 25.08 -34.38
N GLY A 328 15.02 24.77 -33.75
CA GLY A 328 16.15 25.68 -33.59
C GLY A 328 17.01 25.86 -34.85
N ALA A 329 16.98 24.90 -35.78
CA ALA A 329 17.68 24.99 -37.07
C ALA A 329 16.94 25.82 -38.14
N VAL A 330 15.80 26.43 -37.80
CA VAL A 330 15.00 27.30 -38.70
C VAL A 330 15.00 28.75 -38.21
N ARG A 331 16.06 29.19 -37.53
CA ARG A 331 16.30 30.58 -37.17
C ARG A 331 17.69 31.00 -37.60
#